data_AF-A0A920LJI5-F1
#
_entry.id   AF-A0A920LJI5-F1
#
_cell.length_a   1.000
_cell.length_b   1.000
_cell.length_c   1.000
_cell.angle_alpha   90.00
_cell.angle_beta   90.00
_cell.angle_gamma   90.00
#
_symmetry.space_group_name_H-M   'P 1'
#
loop_
_entity.id
_entity.type
_entity.pdbx_description
1 polymer ?
#
loop_
_entity_poly.entity_id
_entity_poly.type
_entity_poly.pdbx_seq_one_letter_code
_entity_poly.pdbx_strand_id
1 'polypeptide(L)'
;MGYAKRPGQKDVERFMKHYFMTAKEVGNLTRIVCASLEEKSIKKDPTVYEVLDNLLSFRKKDSKDTNFYIKKGRLHTKANFSFNKNKLDLIRLFIIADQDNVLLSPEIIQSINRSLKIIDNDLRNSKLANKIFLDLFSNSREPETILRNMNDAGVLAKFLPDFARVEGMSLFNLYHNYTVDEHLLKTVGFMSKIINNTLSQPHPFTSNFNAKLDNKKVLLLSCFSP
;
A
#
# COMPACT_ATOMS: atom_id res chain seq x y z
N MET A 1 13.93 25.87 14.38
CA MET A 1 13.00 24.76 14.69
C MET A 1 13.51 23.77 15.76
N GLY A 2 14.63 24.05 16.47
CA GLY A 2 14.97 23.32 17.70
C GLY A 2 15.38 21.84 17.58
N TYR A 3 15.70 21.32 16.40
CA TYR A 3 16.21 19.95 16.28
C TYR A 3 17.64 19.87 16.83
N ALA A 4 17.79 19.21 17.98
CA ALA A 4 19.10 18.93 18.57
C ALA A 4 19.80 17.73 17.90
N LYS A 5 21.14 17.79 17.84
CA LYS A 5 21.99 16.70 17.37
C LYS A 5 21.79 15.47 18.24
N ARG A 6 21.61 14.31 17.60
CA ARG A 6 21.65 12.99 18.24
C ARG A 6 22.76 12.16 17.60
N PRO A 7 23.43 11.28 18.35
CA PRO A 7 24.39 10.35 17.75
C PRO A 7 23.72 9.56 16.62
N GLY A 8 24.31 9.59 15.42
CA GLY A 8 23.87 8.78 14.27
C GLY A 8 22.85 9.40 13.32
N GLN A 9 22.33 10.63 13.55
CA GLN A 9 21.43 11.29 12.59
C GLN A 9 21.63 12.81 12.59
N LYS A 10 21.79 13.41 11.39
CA LYS A 10 21.97 14.87 11.26
C LYS A 10 20.66 15.60 11.57
N ASP A 11 20.77 16.83 12.08
CA ASP A 11 19.60 17.68 12.40
C ASP A 11 18.69 17.89 11.19
N VAL A 12 19.29 18.02 10.01
CA VAL A 12 18.58 18.17 8.74
C VAL A 12 17.78 16.92 8.40
N GLU A 13 18.35 15.73 8.56
CA GLU A 13 17.64 14.46 8.29
C GLU A 13 16.44 14.27 9.22
N ARG A 14 16.55 14.71 10.49
CA ARG A 14 15.45 14.70 11.44
C ARG A 14 14.34 15.68 11.06
N PHE A 15 14.72 16.89 10.65
CA PHE A 15 13.77 17.88 10.14
C PHE A 15 13.04 17.36 8.89
N MET A 16 13.79 16.84 7.92
CA MET A 16 13.22 16.29 6.69
C MET A 16 12.28 15.12 6.97
N LYS A 17 12.67 14.20 7.87
CA LYS A 17 11.79 13.12 8.29
C LYS A 17 10.47 13.64 8.88
N HIS A 18 10.52 14.63 9.78
CA HIS A 18 9.29 15.21 10.31
C HIS A 18 8.46 15.86 9.19
N TYR A 19 9.08 16.67 8.32
CA TYR A 19 8.40 17.29 7.19
C TYR A 19 7.68 16.27 6.29
N PHE A 20 8.37 15.20 5.88
CA PHE A 20 7.78 14.17 5.01
C PHE A 20 6.65 13.40 5.69
N MET A 21 6.79 13.07 6.97
CA MET A 21 5.72 12.41 7.73
C MET A 21 4.48 13.31 7.83
N THR A 22 4.66 14.60 8.15
CA THR A 22 3.54 15.56 8.20
C THR A 22 2.88 15.75 6.83
N ALA A 23 3.67 15.88 5.76
CA ALA A 23 3.14 16.01 4.41
C ALA A 23 2.32 14.77 3.99
N LYS A 24 2.81 13.57 4.33
CA LYS A 24 2.11 12.30 4.10
C LYS A 24 0.78 12.26 4.87
N GLU A 25 0.77 12.62 6.15
CA GLU A 25 -0.46 12.66 6.96
C GLU A 25 -1.51 13.61 6.38
N VAL A 26 -1.10 14.82 5.99
CA VAL A 26 -1.99 15.81 5.36
C VAL A 26 -2.53 15.28 4.02
N GLY A 27 -1.68 14.69 3.19
CA GLY A 27 -2.09 14.09 1.92
C GLY A 27 -3.11 12.96 2.12
N ASN A 28 -2.88 12.09 3.10
CA ASN A 28 -3.78 10.99 3.44
C ASN A 28 -5.15 11.48 3.91
N LEU A 29 -5.18 12.44 4.83
CA LEU A 29 -6.43 13.05 5.29
C LEU A 29 -7.19 13.71 4.14
N THR A 30 -6.47 14.46 3.29
CA THR A 30 -7.06 15.10 2.11
C THR A 30 -7.69 14.07 1.19
N ARG A 31 -6.99 12.96 0.89
CA ARG A 31 -7.51 11.87 0.07
C ARG A 31 -8.78 11.24 0.67
N ILE A 32 -8.81 11.00 1.98
CA ILE A 32 -9.99 10.46 2.68
C ILE A 32 -11.17 11.43 2.56
N VAL A 33 -10.94 12.73 2.80
CA VAL A 33 -11.98 13.76 2.72
C VAL A 33 -12.52 13.89 1.29
N CYS A 34 -11.64 14.01 0.29
CA CYS A 34 -12.03 14.09 -1.11
C CYS A 34 -12.83 12.86 -1.54
N ALA A 35 -12.37 11.65 -1.23
CA ALA A 35 -13.08 10.42 -1.56
C ALA A 35 -14.43 10.32 -0.83
N SER A 36 -14.54 10.81 0.41
CA SER A 36 -15.82 10.87 1.14
C SER A 36 -16.79 11.90 0.54
N LEU A 37 -16.28 13.04 0.07
CA LEU A 37 -17.07 14.04 -0.63
C LEU A 37 -17.53 13.53 -1.99
N GLU A 38 -16.67 12.88 -2.77
CA GLU A 38 -17.07 12.22 -4.02
C GLU A 38 -18.21 11.24 -3.79
N GLU A 39 -18.10 10.34 -2.81
CA GLU A 39 -19.14 9.34 -2.51
C GLU A 39 -20.48 9.98 -2.11
N LYS A 40 -20.46 11.14 -1.43
CA LYS A 40 -21.65 11.90 -1.06
C LYS A 40 -22.22 12.73 -2.22
N SER A 41 -21.35 13.36 -3.02
CA SER A 41 -21.72 14.25 -4.13
C SER A 41 -22.23 13.49 -5.35
N ILE A 42 -21.76 12.27 -5.58
CA ILE A 42 -22.33 11.36 -6.59
C ILE A 42 -23.83 11.09 -6.33
N LYS A 43 -24.36 11.36 -5.14
CA LYS A 43 -25.80 11.25 -4.87
C LYS A 43 -26.66 12.40 -5.44
N LYS A 44 -26.07 13.45 -6.03
CA LYS A 44 -26.84 14.65 -6.44
C LYS A 44 -27.15 14.79 -7.92
N ASP A 45 -26.36 14.22 -8.84
CA ASP A 45 -26.62 14.36 -10.28
C ASP A 45 -26.52 13.02 -11.01
N PRO A 46 -27.59 12.53 -11.69
CA PRO A 46 -27.53 11.34 -12.50
C PRO A 46 -26.74 11.67 -13.77
N THR A 47 -25.42 11.56 -13.68
CA THR A 47 -24.52 11.78 -14.82
C THR A 47 -24.42 10.50 -15.63
N VAL A 48 -24.17 10.64 -16.93
CA VAL A 48 -23.89 9.58 -17.93
C VAL A 48 -22.92 8.48 -17.45
N TYR A 49 -22.08 8.77 -16.44
CA TYR A 49 -21.28 7.78 -15.74
C TYR A 49 -22.12 6.71 -15.03
N GLU A 50 -23.28 7.00 -14.44
CA GLU A 50 -24.15 5.98 -13.83
C GLU A 50 -24.73 5.02 -14.86
N VAL A 51 -24.96 5.44 -16.10
CA VAL A 51 -25.46 4.55 -17.16
C VAL A 51 -24.33 3.62 -17.64
N LEU A 52 -23.12 4.16 -17.81
CA LEU A 52 -21.95 3.36 -18.19
C LEU A 52 -21.53 2.40 -17.06
N ASP A 53 -21.55 2.89 -15.82
CA ASP A 53 -21.23 2.12 -14.62
C ASP A 53 -22.33 1.09 -14.36
N ASN A 54 -23.62 1.36 -14.57
CA ASN A 54 -24.68 0.35 -14.48
C ASN A 54 -24.60 -0.72 -15.58
N LEU A 55 -24.15 -0.37 -16.79
CA LEU A 55 -23.92 -1.33 -17.88
C LEU A 55 -22.72 -2.25 -17.55
N LEU A 56 -21.72 -1.75 -16.83
CA LEU A 56 -20.56 -2.51 -16.37
C LEU A 56 -20.73 -3.16 -14.97
N SER A 57 -21.69 -2.69 -14.15
CA SER A 57 -21.89 -3.07 -12.73
C SER A 57 -22.86 -4.24 -12.51
N PHE A 58 -23.17 -5.02 -13.54
CA PHE A 58 -23.92 -6.29 -13.38
C PHE A 58 -23.18 -7.36 -12.57
N ARG A 59 -22.03 -7.06 -11.97
CA ARG A 59 -21.42 -7.89 -10.93
C ARG A 59 -21.22 -7.08 -9.67
N LYS A 60 -22.22 -7.12 -8.80
CA LYS A 60 -22.01 -7.12 -7.35
C LYS A 60 -21.16 -8.35 -7.04
N LYS A 61 -19.85 -8.25 -7.28
CA LYS A 61 -18.92 -9.32 -6.98
C LYS A 61 -18.71 -9.26 -5.48
N ASP A 62 -19.41 -10.15 -4.77
CA ASP A 62 -18.94 -10.49 -3.44
C ASP A 62 -17.48 -10.92 -3.59
N SER A 63 -16.58 -10.18 -2.95
CA SER A 63 -15.23 -10.68 -2.76
C SER A 63 -15.40 -12.09 -2.20
N LYS A 64 -14.66 -13.07 -2.71
CA LYS A 64 -14.74 -14.47 -2.23
C LYS A 64 -14.52 -14.56 -0.70
N ASP A 65 -13.95 -13.52 -0.09
CA ASP A 65 -13.85 -13.37 1.35
C ASP A 65 -15.12 -12.80 1.99
N THR A 66 -15.60 -13.50 3.01
CA THR A 66 -16.86 -13.25 3.73
C THR A 66 -16.97 -11.88 4.39
N ASN A 67 -15.88 -11.12 4.57
CA ASN A 67 -15.87 -9.87 5.34
C ASN A 67 -15.90 -8.58 4.50
N PHE A 68 -15.66 -8.68 3.18
CA PHE A 68 -15.51 -7.53 2.30
C PHE A 68 -16.47 -7.60 1.10
N TYR A 69 -16.85 -6.44 0.57
CA TYR A 69 -17.62 -6.35 -0.67
C TYR A 69 -17.19 -5.14 -1.48
N ILE A 70 -17.42 -5.20 -2.79
CA ILE A 70 -17.07 -4.11 -3.71
C ILE A 70 -18.34 -3.33 -4.06
N LYS A 71 -18.25 -2.01 -4.03
CA LYS A 71 -19.32 -1.10 -4.44
C LYS A 71 -18.71 0.13 -5.10
N LYS A 72 -19.19 0.50 -6.30
CA LYS A 72 -18.73 1.67 -7.06
C LYS A 72 -17.19 1.73 -7.19
N GLY A 73 -16.56 0.62 -7.56
CA GLY A 73 -15.11 0.50 -7.72
C GLY A 73 -14.28 0.62 -6.44
N ARG A 74 -14.91 0.58 -5.26
CA ARG A 74 -14.25 0.66 -3.96
C ARG A 74 -14.55 -0.56 -3.09
N LEU A 75 -13.56 -0.98 -2.30
CA LEU A 75 -13.70 -2.04 -1.31
C LEU A 75 -14.31 -1.47 -0.03
N HIS A 76 -15.35 -2.14 0.48
CA HIS A 76 -16.03 -1.82 1.73
C HIS A 76 -16.04 -3.03 2.67
N THR A 77 -16.28 -2.78 3.96
CA THR A 77 -16.43 -3.81 5.00
C THR A 77 -17.90 -4.05 5.28
N LYS A 78 -18.28 -5.30 5.59
CA LYS A 78 -19.67 -5.63 5.98
C LYS A 78 -20.06 -4.99 7.31
N ALA A 79 -21.37 -4.89 7.54
CA ALA A 79 -21.91 -4.43 8.82
C ALA A 79 -21.36 -5.30 9.98
N ASN A 80 -21.00 -4.69 11.10
CA ASN A 80 -20.41 -5.32 12.29
C ASN A 80 -19.01 -5.95 12.08
N PHE A 81 -18.33 -5.61 10.99
CA PHE A 81 -16.93 -5.96 10.79
C PHE A 81 -16.03 -5.29 11.83
N SER A 82 -15.03 -6.03 12.34
CA SER A 82 -14.02 -5.50 13.24
C SER A 82 -12.70 -6.23 13.07
N PHE A 83 -11.63 -5.48 12.89
CA PHE A 83 -10.26 -6.02 12.86
C PHE A 83 -9.84 -6.70 14.18
N ASN A 84 -10.52 -6.41 15.29
CA ASN A 84 -10.28 -7.13 16.56
C ASN A 84 -10.69 -8.61 16.49
N LYS A 85 -11.73 -8.94 15.70
CA LYS A 85 -12.20 -10.33 15.54
C LYS A 85 -11.23 -11.14 14.68
N ASN A 86 -10.66 -10.52 13.65
CA ASN A 86 -9.68 -11.15 12.78
C ASN A 86 -8.60 -10.14 12.36
N LYS A 87 -7.46 -10.18 13.05
CA LYS A 87 -6.33 -9.28 12.79
C LYS A 87 -5.71 -9.47 11.41
N LEU A 88 -5.83 -10.67 10.82
CA LEU A 88 -5.27 -10.99 9.49
C LEU A 88 -5.92 -10.14 8.39
N ASP A 89 -7.14 -9.69 8.60
CA ASP A 89 -7.88 -8.91 7.62
C ASP A 89 -7.23 -7.53 7.38
N LEU A 90 -6.40 -7.02 8.31
CA LEU A 90 -5.58 -5.81 8.11
C LEU A 90 -4.55 -5.94 6.98
N ILE A 91 -4.14 -7.17 6.65
CA ILE A 91 -3.21 -7.45 5.55
C ILE A 91 -4.00 -7.98 4.35
N ARG A 92 -4.96 -8.87 4.59
CA ARG A 92 -5.72 -9.54 3.54
C ARG A 92 -6.53 -8.59 2.67
N LEU A 93 -7.06 -7.50 3.24
CA LEU A 93 -7.81 -6.51 2.48
C LEU A 93 -7.01 -5.95 1.29
N PHE A 94 -5.68 -5.84 1.42
CA PHE A 94 -4.80 -5.33 0.36
C PHE A 94 -4.66 -6.35 -0.77
N ILE A 95 -4.65 -7.65 -0.48
CA ILE A 95 -4.68 -8.68 -1.53
C ILE A 95 -5.98 -8.58 -2.32
N ILE A 96 -7.11 -8.44 -1.63
CA ILE A 96 -8.43 -8.36 -2.28
C ILE A 96 -8.49 -7.10 -3.16
N ALA A 97 -8.04 -5.96 -2.62
CA ALA A 97 -7.98 -4.70 -3.35
C ALA A 97 -7.11 -4.79 -4.61
N ASP A 98 -5.96 -5.47 -4.52
CA ASP A 98 -5.05 -5.68 -5.63
C ASP A 98 -5.62 -6.64 -6.70
N GLN A 99 -6.16 -7.80 -6.28
CA GLN A 99 -6.73 -8.80 -7.18
C GLN A 99 -7.93 -8.28 -7.97
N ASP A 100 -8.80 -7.51 -7.31
CA ASP A 100 -9.98 -6.93 -7.94
C ASP A 100 -9.70 -5.53 -8.52
N ASN A 101 -8.47 -5.02 -8.38
CA ASN A 101 -8.02 -3.70 -8.85
C ASN A 101 -8.96 -2.55 -8.40
N VAL A 102 -9.29 -2.54 -7.11
CA VAL A 102 -10.20 -1.57 -6.48
C VAL A 102 -9.49 -0.73 -5.43
N LEU A 103 -9.97 0.50 -5.24
CA LEU A 103 -9.48 1.37 -4.17
C LEU A 103 -10.15 1.04 -2.84
N LEU A 104 -9.50 1.35 -1.72
CA LEU A 104 -10.14 1.25 -0.41
C LEU A 104 -11.13 2.40 -0.21
N SER A 105 -12.30 2.12 0.38
CA SER A 105 -13.24 3.18 0.74
C SER A 105 -12.69 4.05 1.88
N PRO A 106 -13.14 5.32 2.00
CA PRO A 106 -12.77 6.20 3.10
C PRO A 106 -13.04 5.58 4.49
N GLU A 107 -14.14 4.84 4.63
CA GLU A 107 -14.50 4.17 5.89
C GLU A 107 -13.53 3.05 6.23
N ILE A 108 -13.10 2.25 5.24
CA ILE A 108 -12.08 1.22 5.46
C ILE A 108 -10.78 1.88 5.95
N ILE A 109 -10.32 2.93 5.27
CA ILE A 109 -9.06 3.60 5.62
C ILE A 109 -9.13 4.14 7.06
N GLN A 110 -10.23 4.79 7.43
CA GLN A 110 -10.43 5.26 8.81
C GLN A 110 -10.46 4.10 9.82
N SER A 111 -11.11 2.99 9.47
CA SER A 111 -11.17 1.79 10.31
C SER A 111 -9.78 1.17 10.51
N ILE A 112 -8.96 1.11 9.45
CA ILE A 112 -7.55 0.69 9.52
C ILE A 112 -6.77 1.60 10.46
N ASN A 113 -6.82 2.93 10.24
CA ASN A 113 -6.07 3.90 11.03
C ASN A 113 -6.37 3.79 12.54
N ARG A 114 -7.64 3.57 12.90
CA ARG A 114 -8.07 3.34 14.30
C ARG A 114 -7.59 1.99 14.86
N SER A 115 -7.35 1.03 13.98
CA SER A 115 -7.02 -0.35 14.29
C SER A 115 -5.51 -0.65 14.22
N LEU A 116 -4.66 0.31 13.84
CA LEU A 116 -3.21 0.09 13.70
C LEU A 116 -2.55 -0.44 14.98
N LYS A 117 -3.08 -0.13 16.17
CA LYS A 117 -2.58 -0.66 17.44
C LYS A 117 -2.73 -2.17 17.59
N ILE A 118 -3.63 -2.79 16.83
CA ILE A 118 -3.89 -4.24 16.83
C ILE A 118 -2.74 -5.00 16.14
N ILE A 119 -1.94 -4.32 15.32
CA ILE A 119 -0.74 -4.90 14.71
C ILE A 119 0.35 -4.97 15.77
N ASP A 120 0.42 -6.12 16.43
CA ASP A 120 1.31 -6.46 17.54
C ASP A 120 2.35 -7.52 17.14
N ASN A 121 3.10 -8.04 18.13
CA ASN A 121 4.08 -9.11 17.88
C ASN A 121 3.41 -10.40 17.37
N ASP A 122 2.22 -10.72 17.86
CA ASP A 122 1.54 -11.96 17.49
C ASP A 122 1.16 -11.95 16.01
N LEU A 123 0.63 -10.82 15.51
CA LEU A 123 0.31 -10.67 14.10
C LEU A 123 1.59 -10.71 13.24
N ARG A 124 2.66 -10.02 13.67
CA ARG A 124 3.94 -9.99 12.94
C ARG A 124 4.65 -11.35 12.86
N ASN A 125 4.53 -12.16 13.92
CA ASN A 125 5.12 -13.50 13.97
C ASN A 125 4.22 -14.59 13.37
N SER A 126 2.98 -14.24 13.00
CA SER A 126 2.04 -15.19 12.40
C SER A 126 2.52 -15.65 11.03
N LYS A 127 2.70 -16.97 10.86
CA LYS A 127 3.06 -17.59 9.58
C LYS A 127 2.03 -17.27 8.49
N LEU A 128 0.75 -17.21 8.86
CA LEU A 128 -0.33 -16.88 7.91
C LEU A 128 -0.27 -15.42 7.48
N ALA A 129 -0.05 -14.49 8.42
CA ALA A 129 0.10 -13.07 8.11
C ALA A 129 1.28 -12.82 7.17
N ASN A 130 2.44 -13.41 7.49
CA ASN A 130 3.64 -13.31 6.66
C ASN A 130 3.43 -13.94 5.28
N LYS A 131 2.75 -15.09 5.18
CA LYS A 131 2.43 -15.70 3.88
C LYS A 131 1.58 -14.77 3.01
N ILE A 132 0.50 -14.20 3.58
CA ILE A 132 -0.37 -13.23 2.91
C ILE A 132 0.45 -12.02 2.45
N PHE A 133 1.27 -11.47 3.32
CA PHE A 133 2.12 -10.33 2.99
C PHE A 133 3.11 -10.63 1.85
N LEU A 134 3.78 -11.78 1.88
CA LEU A 134 4.71 -12.20 0.82
C LEU A 134 4.03 -12.42 -0.53
N ASP A 135 2.75 -12.81 -0.52
CA ASP A 135 1.97 -12.95 -1.74
C ASP A 135 1.69 -11.60 -2.42
N LEU A 136 1.66 -10.48 -1.67
CA LEU A 136 1.57 -9.13 -2.26
C LEU A 136 2.77 -8.76 -3.12
N PHE A 137 3.97 -9.26 -2.82
CA PHE A 137 5.15 -9.02 -3.67
C PHE A 137 5.09 -9.81 -4.96
N SER A 138 4.61 -11.05 -4.87
CA SER A 138 4.87 -12.05 -5.90
C SER A 138 3.73 -12.22 -6.88
N ASN A 139 2.50 -12.02 -6.41
CA ASN A 139 1.28 -12.25 -7.18
C ASN A 139 0.55 -10.95 -7.50
N SER A 140 1.00 -9.81 -6.96
CA SER A 140 0.45 -8.52 -7.34
C SER A 140 0.87 -8.15 -8.76
N ARG A 141 -0.08 -7.57 -9.49
CA ARG A 141 0.18 -7.00 -10.81
C ARG A 141 1.04 -5.73 -10.70
N GLU A 142 0.79 -4.92 -9.68
CA GLU A 142 1.44 -3.63 -9.44
C GLU A 142 1.89 -3.55 -7.96
N PRO A 143 2.95 -4.29 -7.56
CA PRO A 143 3.35 -4.41 -6.17
C PRO A 143 3.73 -3.07 -5.53
N GLU A 144 4.30 -2.14 -6.32
CA GLU A 144 4.57 -0.77 -5.87
C GLU A 144 3.30 -0.08 -5.39
N THR A 145 2.23 -0.15 -6.18
CA THR A 145 0.97 0.54 -5.87
C THR A 145 0.33 -0.02 -4.60
N ILE A 146 0.28 -1.35 -4.46
CA ILE A 146 -0.36 -1.95 -3.29
C ILE A 146 0.45 -1.76 -2.01
N LEU A 147 1.78 -1.89 -2.07
CA LEU A 147 2.65 -1.63 -0.93
C LEU A 147 2.63 -0.15 -0.53
N ARG A 148 2.55 0.75 -1.51
CA ARG A 148 2.34 2.19 -1.26
C ARG A 148 1.01 2.45 -0.58
N ASN A 149 -0.09 1.86 -1.05
CA ASN A 149 -1.39 1.98 -0.38
C ASN A 149 -1.34 1.43 1.06
N MET A 150 -0.62 0.34 1.27
CA MET A 150 -0.41 -0.25 2.61
C MET A 150 0.47 0.65 3.50
N ASN A 151 1.45 1.34 2.93
CA ASN A 151 2.27 2.35 3.59
C ASN A 151 1.47 3.59 3.98
N ASP A 152 0.63 4.09 3.06
CA ASP A 152 -0.19 5.28 3.27
C ASP A 152 -1.27 5.03 4.32
N ALA A 153 -1.80 3.81 4.39
CA ALA A 153 -2.69 3.38 5.46
C ALA A 153 -1.96 3.10 6.81
N GLY A 154 -0.63 3.26 6.87
CA GLY A 154 0.19 3.01 8.06
C GLY A 154 0.39 1.53 8.42
N VAL A 155 -0.21 0.60 7.67
CA VAL A 155 -0.15 -0.84 7.94
C VAL A 155 1.25 -1.37 7.67
N LEU A 156 1.91 -0.94 6.59
CA LEU A 156 3.22 -1.45 6.20
C LEU A 156 4.29 -1.17 7.26
N ALA A 157 4.42 0.09 7.66
CA ALA A 157 5.35 0.51 8.72
C ALA A 157 5.05 -0.19 10.05
N LYS A 158 3.77 -0.36 10.40
CA LYS A 158 3.41 -1.04 11.64
C LYS A 158 3.70 -2.54 11.62
N PHE A 159 3.52 -3.18 10.46
CA PHE A 159 3.78 -4.60 10.25
C PHE A 159 5.28 -4.91 10.12
N LEU A 160 6.07 -4.01 9.51
CA LEU A 160 7.52 -4.15 9.33
C LEU A 160 8.28 -3.02 10.05
N PRO A 161 8.76 -3.27 11.29
CA PRO A 161 9.48 -2.27 12.07
C PRO A 161 10.74 -1.74 11.40
N ASP A 162 11.41 -2.57 10.62
CA ASP A 162 12.63 -2.20 9.91
C ASP A 162 12.32 -1.17 8.82
N PHE A 163 11.20 -1.35 8.12
CA PHE A 163 10.68 -0.37 7.17
C PHE A 163 10.27 0.94 7.88
N ALA A 164 9.62 0.86 9.04
CA ALA A 164 9.26 2.06 9.82
C ALA A 164 10.47 2.91 10.23
N ARG A 165 11.66 2.30 10.39
CA ARG A 165 12.88 3.05 10.68
C ARG A 165 13.27 3.94 9.51
N VAL A 166 13.16 3.45 8.28
CA VAL A 166 13.52 4.16 7.06
C VAL A 166 12.41 5.04 6.48
N GLU A 167 11.18 4.91 6.98
CA GLU A 167 10.05 5.73 6.57
C GLU A 167 10.34 7.24 6.74
N GLY A 168 10.12 8.00 5.67
CA GLY A 168 10.36 9.44 5.61
C GLY A 168 11.84 9.83 5.72
N MET A 169 12.78 8.87 5.76
CA MET A 169 14.20 9.21 5.78
C MET A 169 14.62 9.74 4.41
N SER A 170 15.10 10.98 4.37
CA SER A 170 15.74 11.55 3.19
C SER A 170 17.25 11.54 3.41
N LEU A 171 17.97 10.89 2.51
CA LEU A 171 19.42 11.01 2.43
C LEU A 171 19.73 12.28 1.65
N PHE A 172 20.30 13.28 2.33
CA PHE A 172 20.65 14.55 1.69
C PHE A 172 21.93 14.36 0.85
N ASN A 173 21.78 13.95 -0.40
CA ASN A 173 22.81 14.08 -1.43
C ASN A 173 22.15 14.36 -2.80
N LEU A 174 22.96 14.83 -3.76
CA LEU A 174 22.52 15.29 -5.09
C LEU A 174 21.75 14.26 -5.93
N TYR A 175 21.75 12.98 -5.53
CA TYR A 175 21.16 11.88 -6.30
C TYR A 175 19.85 11.34 -5.70
N HIS A 176 19.41 11.83 -4.54
CA HIS A 176 18.23 11.30 -3.84
C HIS A 176 17.02 12.23 -3.97
N ASN A 177 16.20 11.95 -4.99
CA ASN A 177 14.92 12.64 -5.22
C ASN A 177 13.76 12.08 -4.38
N TYR A 178 13.97 10.94 -3.71
CA TYR A 178 12.96 10.20 -2.96
C TYR A 178 13.45 9.91 -1.54
N THR A 179 12.52 9.79 -0.60
CA THR A 179 12.83 9.20 0.71
C THR A 179 13.18 7.72 0.53
N VAL A 180 13.88 7.13 1.49
CA VAL A 180 14.37 5.75 1.40
C VAL A 180 13.20 4.77 1.23
N ASP A 181 12.12 4.94 1.99
CA ASP A 181 10.90 4.13 1.86
C ASP A 181 10.27 4.25 0.46
N GLU A 182 10.21 5.45 -0.08
CA GLU A 182 9.71 5.70 -1.43
C GLU A 182 10.58 5.01 -2.50
N HIS A 183 11.90 5.07 -2.33
CA HIS A 183 12.84 4.41 -3.21
C HIS A 183 12.72 2.88 -3.16
N LEU A 184 12.51 2.30 -1.97
CA LEU A 184 12.29 0.86 -1.82
C LEU A 184 11.00 0.41 -2.55
N LEU A 185 9.90 1.15 -2.38
CA LEU A 185 8.62 0.87 -3.06
C LEU A 185 8.78 0.93 -4.58
N LYS A 186 9.41 1.99 -5.11
CA LYS A 186 9.69 2.13 -6.54
C LYS A 186 10.60 1.03 -7.06
N THR A 187 11.63 0.66 -6.31
CA THR A 187 12.57 -0.41 -6.71
C THR A 187 11.84 -1.73 -6.88
N VAL A 188 10.93 -2.09 -5.96
CA VAL A 188 10.08 -3.27 -6.11
C VAL A 188 9.19 -3.18 -7.35
N GLY A 189 8.59 -2.02 -7.62
CA GLY A 189 7.77 -1.78 -8.81
C GLY A 189 8.53 -1.95 -10.11
N PHE A 190 9.67 -1.26 -10.23
CA PHE A 190 10.55 -1.37 -11.40
C PHE A 190 11.07 -2.79 -11.59
N MET A 191 11.50 -3.46 -10.52
CA MET A 191 11.96 -4.84 -10.60
C MET A 191 10.84 -5.79 -11.06
N SER A 192 9.61 -5.62 -10.55
CA SER A 192 8.45 -6.39 -11.01
C SER A 192 8.18 -6.18 -12.51
N LYS A 193 8.28 -4.94 -12.99
CA LYS A 193 8.11 -4.59 -14.42
C LYS A 193 9.21 -5.20 -15.30
N ILE A 194 10.46 -5.23 -14.82
CA ILE A 194 11.57 -5.92 -15.50
C ILE A 194 11.27 -7.42 -15.59
N ILE A 195 10.93 -8.05 -14.47
CA ILE A 195 10.65 -9.50 -14.41
C ILE A 195 9.48 -9.89 -15.32
N ASN A 196 8.45 -9.04 -15.39
CA ASN A 196 7.25 -9.33 -16.18
C ASN A 196 7.31 -8.77 -17.61
N ASN A 197 8.42 -8.15 -18.01
CA ASN A 197 8.61 -7.52 -19.33
C ASN A 197 7.50 -6.52 -19.69
N THR A 198 7.08 -5.69 -18.73
CA THR A 198 6.01 -4.69 -18.92
C THR A 198 6.55 -3.25 -19.02
N LEU A 199 7.86 -3.07 -19.09
CA LEU A 199 8.47 -1.76 -19.34
C LEU A 199 8.23 -1.30 -20.78
N SER A 200 8.05 0.01 -20.97
CA SER A 200 7.88 0.61 -22.31
C SER A 200 9.11 0.42 -23.20
N GLN A 201 10.30 0.40 -22.61
CA GLN A 201 11.55 0.03 -23.26
C GLN A 201 12.11 -1.19 -22.54
N PRO A 202 12.36 -2.30 -23.26
CA PRO A 202 12.84 -3.53 -22.63
C PRO A 202 14.21 -3.31 -21.98
N HIS A 203 14.35 -3.73 -20.73
CA HIS A 203 15.61 -3.60 -20.01
C HIS A 203 16.61 -4.66 -20.51
N PRO A 204 17.93 -4.36 -20.61
CA PRO A 204 18.93 -5.30 -21.13
C PRO A 204 18.97 -6.66 -20.42
N PHE A 205 18.58 -6.69 -19.14
CA PHE A 205 18.61 -7.90 -18.31
C PHE A 205 17.30 -8.70 -18.31
N THR A 206 16.26 -8.27 -19.03
CA THR A 206 14.93 -8.91 -19.01
C THR A 206 14.98 -10.37 -19.45
N SER A 207 15.79 -10.69 -20.45
CA SER A 207 16.02 -12.05 -20.95
C SER A 207 16.67 -12.96 -19.90
N ASN A 208 17.62 -12.43 -19.12
CA ASN A 208 18.32 -13.17 -18.07
C ASN A 208 17.38 -13.53 -16.91
N PHE A 209 16.50 -12.60 -16.54
CA PHE A 209 15.54 -12.81 -15.45
C PHE A 209 14.46 -13.82 -15.80
N ASN A 210 13.91 -13.77 -17.02
CA ASN A 210 12.88 -14.73 -17.44
C ASN A 210 13.40 -16.15 -17.63
N ALA A 211 14.67 -16.33 -17.99
CA ALA A 211 15.24 -17.65 -18.24
C ALA A 211 15.83 -18.34 -17.00
N LYS A 212 16.20 -17.59 -15.94
CA LYS A 212 17.01 -18.12 -14.81
C LYS A 212 16.47 -17.86 -13.40
N LEU A 213 15.33 -17.18 -13.24
CA LEU A 213 14.79 -16.94 -11.89
C LEU A 213 13.93 -18.11 -11.41
N ASP A 214 14.52 -18.95 -10.55
CA ASP A 214 13.78 -19.99 -9.84
C ASP A 214 12.78 -19.41 -8.83
N ASN A 215 13.04 -18.20 -8.30
CA ASN A 215 12.19 -17.61 -7.26
C ASN A 215 12.11 -16.07 -7.34
N LYS A 216 11.10 -15.57 -8.06
CA LYS A 216 10.75 -14.13 -8.13
C LYS A 216 10.54 -13.50 -6.76
N LYS A 217 10.05 -14.27 -5.77
CA LYS A 217 9.74 -13.76 -4.42
C LYS A 217 11.00 -13.27 -3.71
N VAL A 218 12.07 -14.07 -3.75
CA VAL A 218 13.34 -13.77 -3.07
C VAL A 218 13.97 -12.51 -3.65
N LEU A 219 13.95 -12.35 -4.98
CA LEU A 219 14.47 -11.17 -5.64
C LEU A 219 13.70 -9.91 -5.23
N LEU A 220 12.37 -9.93 -5.30
CA LEU A 220 11.55 -8.77 -4.92
C LEU A 220 11.70 -8.42 -3.43
N LEU A 221 11.85 -9.41 -2.56
CA LEU A 221 12.14 -9.18 -1.14
C LEU A 221 13.52 -8.57 -0.92
N SER A 222 14.53 -9.02 -1.65
CA SER A 222 15.89 -8.48 -1.54
C SER A 222 15.96 -7.01 -1.92
N CYS A 223 15.17 -6.58 -2.91
CA CYS A 223 15.02 -5.18 -3.30
C CYS A 223 14.32 -4.32 -2.24
N PHE A 224 13.57 -4.95 -1.34
CA PHE A 224 12.76 -4.27 -0.32
C PHE A 224 13.43 -4.22 1.05
N SER A 225 14.59 -4.86 1.23
CA SER A 225 15.33 -4.80 2.48
C SER A 225 16.04 -3.45 2.62
N PRO A 226 15.76 -2.66 3.68
CA PRO A 226 16.53 -1.46 4.01
C PRO A 226 17.96 -1.77 4.48
#